data_AF-A0A498NCY1-F1
#
_entry.id   AF-A0A498NCY1-F1
#
_cell.length_a   1.000
_cell.length_b   1.000
_cell.length_c   1.000
_cell.angle_alpha   90.00
_cell.angle_beta   90.00
_cell.angle_gamma   90.00
#
_symmetry.space_group_name_H-M   'P 1'
#
loop_
_entity.id
_entity.type
_entity.pdbx_description
1 polymer ?
#
loop_
_entity_poly.entity_id
_entity_poly.type
_entity_poly.pdbx_seq_one_letter_code
_entity_poly.pdbx_strand_id
1 'polypeptide(L)'
;MDISSDESDDWFMESLNAYKDLHLFQLEHPTKVIEWTGDKNICVAGYTGARSEILELLLPLKLYAGENQGLCAERDFKVQHGGFSEEPVENLIHIPGTRCYKKDWSHKPQEQIGNRQ
;
A
#
# COMPACT_ATOMS: atom_id res chain seq x y z
N MET A 1 -0.21 -6.53 -22.00
CA MET A 1 -0.16 -5.33 -22.83
C MET A 1 1.09 -4.62 -22.42
N ASP A 2 2.13 -4.68 -23.25
CA ASP A 2 3.34 -3.88 -23.03
C ASP A 2 2.95 -2.45 -23.37
N ILE A 3 2.83 -1.60 -22.34
CA ILE A 3 2.77 -0.16 -22.54
C ILE A 3 4.11 0.17 -23.21
N SER A 4 4.08 0.67 -24.45
CA SER A 4 5.31 1.12 -25.10
C SER A 4 5.92 2.24 -24.26
N SER A 5 7.25 2.32 -24.22
CA SER A 5 7.96 3.36 -23.45
C SER A 5 7.36 4.75 -23.66
N ASP A 6 6.93 5.03 -24.89
CA ASP A 6 6.32 6.30 -25.31
C ASP A 6 5.00 6.59 -24.57
N GLU A 7 4.10 5.62 -24.40
CA GLU A 7 2.82 5.83 -23.70
C GLU A 7 3.01 6.08 -22.19
N SER A 8 3.96 5.38 -21.56
CA SER A 8 4.27 5.59 -20.14
C SER A 8 4.97 6.92 -19.89
N ASP A 9 5.84 7.33 -20.81
CA ASP A 9 6.58 8.59 -20.72
C ASP A 9 5.64 9.79 -20.94
N ASP A 10 4.74 9.70 -21.92
CA ASP A 10 3.71 10.72 -22.17
C ASP A 10 2.82 10.90 -20.94
N TRP A 11 2.29 9.81 -20.38
CA TRP A 11 1.48 9.86 -19.15
C TRP A 11 2.24 10.47 -17.97
N PHE A 12 3.52 10.15 -17.82
CA PHE A 12 4.34 10.68 -16.73
C PHE A 12 4.55 12.20 -16.89
N MET A 13 4.85 12.65 -18.10
CA MET A 13 5.06 14.07 -18.41
C MET A 13 3.77 14.90 -18.24
N GLU A 14 2.61 14.35 -18.64
CA GLU A 14 1.32 14.98 -18.38
C GLU A 14 1.05 15.08 -16.87
N SER A 15 1.34 14.02 -16.11
CA SER A 15 1.14 13.98 -14.67
C SER A 15 1.96 15.04 -13.92
N LEU A 16 3.19 15.32 -14.37
CA LEU A 16 4.02 16.38 -13.79
C LEU A 16 3.40 17.78 -13.90
N ASN A 17 2.57 18.02 -14.91
CA ASN A 17 1.88 19.29 -15.11
C ASN A 17 0.49 19.32 -14.44
N ALA A 18 -0.11 18.15 -14.21
CA ALA A 18 -1.47 18.03 -13.66
C ALA A 18 -1.50 18.06 -12.13
N TYR A 19 -0.47 17.56 -11.44
CA TYR A 19 -0.44 17.44 -9.99
C TYR A 19 0.53 18.43 -9.35
N LYS A 20 0.12 19.05 -8.23
CA LYS A 20 1.01 19.89 -7.39
C LYS A 20 2.18 19.05 -6.85
N ASP A 21 1.85 17.85 -6.37
CA ASP A 21 2.79 16.93 -5.75
C ASP A 21 2.55 15.52 -6.32
N LEU A 22 3.56 14.94 -6.95
CA LEU A 22 3.53 13.58 -7.50
C LEU A 22 4.55 12.72 -6.76
N HIS A 23 4.08 11.63 -6.15
CA HIS A 23 4.91 10.74 -5.35
C HIS A 23 4.87 9.31 -5.88
N LEU A 24 6.03 8.79 -6.24
CA LEU A 24 6.20 7.43 -6.75
C LEU A 24 6.97 6.60 -5.72
N PHE A 25 6.46 5.39 -5.48
CA PHE A 25 7.06 4.42 -4.58
C PHE A 25 7.03 3.04 -5.22
N GLN A 26 8.10 2.29 -5.00
CA GLN A 26 8.20 0.89 -5.41
C GLN A 26 7.92 0.00 -4.21
N LEU A 27 7.03 -0.97 -4.39
CA LEU A 27 6.74 -2.01 -3.40
C LEU A 27 7.54 -3.27 -3.75
N GLU A 28 7.81 -4.11 -2.74
CA GLU A 28 8.58 -5.35 -2.88
C GLU A 28 7.89 -6.36 -3.80
N HIS A 29 6.56 -6.45 -3.70
CA HIS A 29 5.76 -7.37 -4.49
C HIS A 29 4.69 -6.64 -5.29
N PRO A 30 4.35 -7.16 -6.48
CA PRO A 30 3.17 -6.71 -7.22
C PRO A 30 1.95 -6.69 -6.29
N THR A 31 1.31 -5.53 -6.21
CA THR A 31 0.24 -5.26 -5.25
C THR A 31 -1.04 -4.95 -6.01
N LYS A 32 -2.11 -5.69 -5.69
CA LYS A 32 -3.42 -5.50 -6.34
C LYS A 32 -4.32 -4.52 -5.58
N VAL A 33 -4.13 -4.43 -4.27
CA VAL A 33 -5.02 -3.71 -3.37
C VAL A 33 -4.24 -2.85 -2.40
N ILE A 34 -4.79 -1.67 -2.14
CA ILE A 34 -4.30 -0.67 -1.19
C ILE A 34 -5.53 -0.07 -0.48
N GLU A 35 -5.45 0.09 0.83
CA GLU A 35 -6.54 0.64 1.64
C GLU A 35 -5.98 1.52 2.77
N TRP A 36 -6.66 2.62 3.09
CA TRP A 36 -6.28 3.48 4.22
C TRP A 36 -6.71 2.87 5.56
N THR A 37 -5.78 2.80 6.52
CA THR A 37 -6.06 2.25 7.86
C THR A 37 -6.02 3.29 8.98
N GLY A 38 -5.67 4.53 8.62
CA GLY A 38 -5.68 5.68 9.49
C GLY A 38 -5.10 6.89 8.76
N ASP A 39 -4.80 7.95 9.51
CA ASP A 39 -4.34 9.22 8.93
C ASP A 39 -2.97 9.12 8.23
N LYS A 40 -2.16 8.12 8.61
CA LYS A 40 -0.76 7.98 8.19
C LYS A 40 -0.39 6.55 7.80
N ASN A 41 -1.38 5.68 7.67
CA ASN A 41 -1.15 4.26 7.46
C ASN A 41 -1.98 3.76 6.27
N ILE A 42 -1.34 2.95 5.46
CA ILE A 42 -1.98 2.19 4.40
C ILE A 42 -1.76 0.71 4.65
N CYS A 43 -2.70 -0.11 4.23
CA CYS A 43 -2.53 -1.54 4.11
C CYS A 43 -2.42 -1.90 2.64
N VAL A 44 -1.46 -2.76 2.31
CA VAL A 44 -1.28 -3.31 0.97
C VAL A 44 -1.34 -4.83 1.03
N ALA A 45 -1.82 -5.46 -0.04
CA ALA A 45 -1.64 -6.90 -0.23
C ALA A 45 -0.86 -7.19 -1.51
N GLY A 46 0.39 -7.61 -1.33
CA GLY A 46 1.24 -8.12 -2.39
C GLY A 46 0.95 -9.60 -2.65
N TYR A 47 1.05 -10.06 -3.90
CA TYR A 47 0.89 -11.48 -4.22
C TYR A 47 2.24 -12.13 -4.56
N THR A 48 2.51 -13.28 -3.92
CA THR A 48 3.71 -14.10 -4.17
C THR A 48 3.30 -15.55 -4.44
N GLY A 49 3.13 -15.89 -5.72
CA GLY A 49 2.64 -17.22 -6.09
C GLY A 49 1.19 -17.42 -5.63
N ALA A 50 0.96 -18.41 -4.76
CA ALA A 50 -0.39 -18.75 -4.26
C ALA A 50 -0.83 -17.93 -3.04
N ARG A 51 0.12 -17.36 -2.30
CA ARG A 51 -0.14 -16.62 -1.05
C ARG A 51 -0.07 -15.11 -1.28
N SER A 52 -0.78 -14.38 -0.43
CA SER A 52 -0.70 -12.92 -0.36
C SER A 52 0.00 -12.49 0.92
N GLU A 53 0.95 -11.58 0.80
CA GLU A 53 1.51 -10.87 1.95
C GLU A 53 0.72 -9.59 2.18
N ILE A 54 0.25 -9.40 3.40
CA ILE A 54 -0.51 -8.22 3.82
C ILE A 54 0.40 -7.39 4.72
N LEU A 55 0.70 -6.16 4.33
CA LEU A 55 1.55 -5.25 5.11
C LEU A 55 0.80 -3.97 5.46
N GLU A 56 0.84 -3.59 6.73
CA GLU A 56 0.48 -2.25 7.16
C GLU A 56 1.74 -1.37 7.15
N LEU A 57 1.70 -0.33 6.33
CA LEU A 57 2.81 0.57 6.05
C LEU A 57 2.50 1.97 6.60
N LEU A 58 3.43 2.52 7.37
CA LEU A 58 3.42 3.92 7.75
C LEU A 58 3.97 4.78 6.59
N LEU A 59 3.23 5.83 6.24
CA LEU A 59 3.63 6.79 5.21
C LEU A 59 5.01 7.41 5.54
N PRO A 60 5.85 7.69 4.53
CA PRO A 60 6.99 8.57 4.69
C PRO A 60 6.58 9.93 5.23
N LEU A 61 7.35 10.47 6.19
CA LEU A 61 7.09 11.77 6.83
C LEU A 61 6.84 12.90 5.82
N LYS A 62 7.55 12.91 4.69
CA LYS A 62 7.37 13.89 3.60
C LYS A 62 5.94 13.98 3.04
N LEU A 63 5.10 12.95 3.19
CA LEU A 63 3.73 12.93 2.67
C LEU A 63 2.73 13.66 3.56
N TYR A 64 3.06 13.88 4.84
CA TYR A 64 2.16 14.53 5.79
C TYR A 64 2.86 15.58 6.68
N ALA A 65 4.15 15.81 6.48
CA ALA A 65 4.82 16.99 7.01
C ALA A 65 4.31 18.23 6.27
N GLY A 66 3.96 19.28 7.01
CA GLY A 66 3.59 20.57 6.41
C GLY A 66 4.74 21.20 5.60
N GLU A 67 4.43 22.27 4.86
CA GLU A 67 5.42 23.00 4.06
C GLU A 67 6.61 23.48 4.95
N ASN A 68 7.84 23.35 4.45
CA ASN A 68 9.11 23.75 5.07
C ASN A 68 9.69 22.87 6.21
N GLN A 69 9.64 21.54 6.10
CA GLN A 69 10.56 20.69 6.89
C GLN A 69 11.66 20.15 5.97
N GLY A 70 12.90 20.60 6.23
CA GLY A 70 14.09 20.27 5.43
C GLY A 70 14.37 18.77 5.33
N LEU A 71 15.46 18.41 4.64
CA LEU A 71 15.96 17.05 4.32
C LEU A 71 15.37 15.93 5.21
N CYS A 72 14.18 15.45 4.87
CA CYS A 72 13.56 14.35 5.58
C CYS A 72 14.29 13.07 5.16
N ALA A 73 15.14 12.55 6.04
CA ALA A 73 15.95 11.36 5.77
C ALA A 73 15.07 10.13 5.48
N GLU A 74 13.86 10.10 6.04
CA GLU A 74 12.90 9.01 5.85
C GLU A 74 12.07 9.25 4.59
N ARG A 75 12.44 8.53 3.53
CA ARG A 75 11.79 8.61 2.22
C ARG A 75 10.90 7.41 1.91
N ASP A 76 11.10 6.29 2.58
CA ASP A 76 10.42 5.02 2.31
C ASP A 76 9.35 4.71 3.35
N PHE A 77 8.42 3.83 2.96
CA PHE A 77 7.44 3.30 3.89
C PHE A 77 8.12 2.51 5.00
N LYS A 78 7.55 2.58 6.20
CA LYS A 78 7.95 1.72 7.31
C LYS A 78 6.90 0.65 7.54
N VAL A 79 7.30 -0.61 7.55
CA VAL A 79 6.42 -1.71 7.95
C VAL A 79 6.09 -1.54 9.43
N GLN A 80 4.80 -1.42 9.75
CA GLN A 80 4.30 -1.43 11.12
C GLN A 80 3.92 -2.85 11.52
N HIS A 81 3.18 -3.53 10.65
CA HIS A 81 2.69 -4.90 10.86
C HIS A 81 2.69 -5.66 9.54
N GLY A 82 2.74 -6.98 9.63
CA GLY A 82 2.71 -7.86 8.47
C GLY A 82 2.07 -9.20 8.78
N GLY A 83 1.51 -9.83 7.76
CA GLY A 83 0.89 -11.14 7.84
C GLY A 83 0.80 -11.79 6.45
N PHE A 84 0.39 -13.05 6.43
CA PHE A 84 0.15 -13.78 5.20
C PHE A 84 -1.29 -14.29 5.17
N SER A 85 -1.87 -14.31 3.98
CA SER A 85 -3.07 -15.03 3.62
C SER A 85 -2.68 -16.16 2.68
N GLU A 86 -3.09 -17.39 2.99
CA GLU A 86 -2.83 -18.57 2.14
C GLU A 86 -3.55 -18.48 0.78
N GLU A 87 -4.53 -17.59 0.68
CA GLU A 87 -5.29 -17.33 -0.53
C GLU A 87 -4.99 -15.93 -1.11
N PRO A 88 -5.20 -15.70 -2.42
CA PRO A 88 -5.10 -14.37 -3.01
C PRO A 88 -6.05 -13.37 -2.34
N VAL A 89 -5.54 -12.18 -2.03
CA VAL A 89 -6.33 -11.06 -1.50
C VAL A 89 -6.73 -10.14 -2.65
N GLU A 90 -8.02 -10.14 -2.98
CA GLU A 90 -8.57 -9.30 -4.06
C GLU A 90 -9.20 -8.00 -3.53
N ASN A 91 -9.47 -7.89 -2.22
CA ASN A 91 -10.03 -6.70 -1.58
C ASN A 91 -9.49 -6.55 -0.15
N LEU A 92 -9.27 -5.31 0.29
CA LEU A 92 -8.99 -4.93 1.67
C LEU A 92 -9.99 -3.86 2.11
N ILE A 93 -10.50 -3.99 3.34
CA ILE A 93 -11.38 -2.99 3.95
C ILE A 93 -10.89 -2.77 5.37
N HIS A 94 -10.59 -1.52 5.74
CA HIS A 94 -10.22 -1.18 7.10
C HIS A 94 -11.45 -1.23 8.02
N ILE A 95 -11.34 -1.94 9.15
CA ILE A 95 -12.35 -1.94 10.21
C ILE A 95 -11.81 -1.10 11.39
N PRO A 96 -12.39 0.10 11.65
CA PRO A 96 -11.94 0.97 12.73
C PRO A 96 -11.87 0.27 14.09
N GLY A 97 -10.81 0.56 14.85
CA GLY A 97 -10.58 -0.05 16.16
C GLY A 97 -10.08 -1.50 16.12
N THR A 98 -9.87 -2.05 14.92
CA THR A 98 -9.25 -3.36 14.74
C THR A 98 -8.11 -3.28 13.74
N ARG A 99 -7.26 -4.30 13.74
CA ARG A 99 -6.23 -4.51 12.70
C ARG A 99 -6.72 -5.48 11.62
N CYS A 100 -8.04 -5.68 11.53
CA CYS A 100 -8.65 -6.69 10.69
C CYS A 100 -9.05 -6.09 9.35
N TYR A 101 -8.81 -6.85 8.29
CA TYR A 101 -9.17 -6.51 6.92
C TYR A 101 -10.15 -7.54 6.39
N LYS A 102 -11.22 -7.11 5.70
CA LYS A 102 -12.12 -8.06 5.05
C LYS A 102 -11.66 -8.34 3.62
N LYS A 103 -11.56 -9.64 3.32
CA LYS A 103 -11.63 -10.19 1.98
C LYS A 103 -13.11 -10.41 1.63
N ASP A 104 -13.67 -9.63 0.73
CA ASP A 104 -14.96 -9.90 0.08
C ASP A 104 -14.64 -10.74 -1.18
N TRP A 105 -15.24 -11.91 -1.51
CA TRP A 105 -16.60 -12.43 -1.36
C TRP A 105 -16.55 -13.98 -1.23
N SER A 106 -17.37 -14.57 -0.34
CA SER A 106 -17.62 -16.03 -0.14
C SER A 106 -16.85 -16.74 1.00
N HIS A 107 -17.50 -16.75 2.17
CA HIS A 107 -17.35 -17.63 3.35
C HIS A 107 -16.24 -17.38 4.40
N LYS A 108 -16.75 -17.02 5.59
CA LYS A 108 -16.21 -16.93 6.97
C LYS A 108 -15.04 -15.95 7.23
N PRO A 109 -15.20 -15.03 8.21
CA PRO A 109 -14.14 -14.11 8.61
C PRO A 109 -13.21 -14.80 9.60
N GLN A 110 -12.05 -15.30 9.17
CA GLN A 110 -10.96 -15.63 10.07
C GLN A 110 -9.62 -15.46 9.38
N GLU A 111 -9.01 -14.29 9.55
CA GLU A 111 -7.56 -14.17 9.67
C GLU A 111 -7.24 -12.86 10.40
N GLN A 112 -6.79 -13.01 11.65
CA GLN A 112 -6.27 -11.92 12.45
C GLN A 112 -4.78 -11.84 12.16
N ILE A 113 -4.26 -10.67 11.81
CA ILE A 113 -2.82 -10.45 11.75
C ILE A 113 -2.31 -10.48 13.19
N GLY A 114 -1.83 -11.65 13.61
CA GLY A 114 -1.25 -11.88 14.92
C GLY A 114 0.25 -11.60 14.91
N ASN A 115 0.73 -10.82 15.89
CA ASN A 115 2.15 -10.68 16.16
C ASN A 115 2.71 -12.05 16.61
N ARG A 116 3.64 -12.64 15.84
CA ARG A 116 4.54 -13.65 16.41
C ARG A 116 5.71 -12.93 17.06
N GLN A 117 5.83 -13.11 18.38
CA GLN A 117 7.07 -12.89 19.14
C GLN A 117 8.16 -13.85 18.68
#